data_AF-A0A9D8QT54-F1
#
_entry.id   AF-A0A9D8QT54-F1
#
_cell.length_a   1.000
_cell.length_b   1.000
_cell.length_c   1.000
_cell.angle_alpha   90.00
_cell.angle_beta   90.00
_cell.angle_gamma   90.00
#
_symmetry.space_group_name_H-M   'P 1'
#
loop_
_entity.id
_entity.type
_entity.pdbx_description
1 polymer ?
#
loop_
_entity_poly.entity_id
_entity_poly.type
_entity_poly.pdbx_seq_one_letter_code
_entity_poly.pdbx_strand_id
1 'polypeptide(L)'
;SDAKEFCKKLTEIEKEAGRLPDGYEYTLPTEAQWEYACRAGTTTALNSGKNLSDMYVCPEMDEVGWYVGNSDETTHPVGQKKPNAWGLYDMHGNVYEWCLDWYGEDEPASSVTDPTGPETGSSRMIRGGTWNEVATFCRSAFRNYVLPTASDSYIGFRVALAPTKDITIPLSDTVNLEMIWIEPGTFIMGSPEDELGRQDDETLHQVTLTQGYWLGKYEVTQAQYRAIMGSNPATHFGPTMNFGIGDNYPVYFVRWDDATNFCAKLTAIEKAAGRLPEGYEYTLPTEAQWEYACRAGTTTALNSGKDLSNAEECPEMDEVGWYGYNCNKSTHPIGQKKPNLLGFYDMHGNVYEWCLDWYGDYPTTAVVDPTGPETGEYRVNRGGSCFNYANFCRSATRISSDPSYDKDFFGFRVALAPVK
;
A
#
# COMPACT_ATOMS: atom_id res chain seq x y z
N SER A 1 -7.00 -9.42 -0.31
CA SER A 1 -7.46 -10.72 -0.85
C SER A 1 -6.25 -11.48 -1.36
N ASP A 2 -6.32 -12.80 -1.36
CA ASP A 2 -5.26 -13.71 -1.81
C ASP A 2 -4.80 -13.41 -3.24
N ALA A 3 -5.71 -12.95 -4.10
CA ALA A 3 -5.40 -12.55 -5.47
C ALA A 3 -4.44 -11.35 -5.55
N LYS A 4 -4.63 -10.32 -4.70
CA LYS A 4 -3.69 -9.18 -4.60
C LYS A 4 -2.36 -9.61 -4.00
N GLU A 5 -2.37 -10.50 -3.01
CA GLU A 5 -1.15 -11.05 -2.41
C GLU A 5 -0.35 -11.88 -3.44
N PHE A 6 -1.04 -12.67 -4.27
CA PHE A 6 -0.43 -13.40 -5.38
C PHE A 6 0.25 -12.44 -6.35
N CYS A 7 -0.44 -11.37 -6.77
CA CYS A 7 0.12 -10.36 -7.67
C CYS A 7 1.38 -9.71 -7.07
N LYS A 8 1.34 -9.36 -5.78
CA LYS A 8 2.50 -8.79 -5.08
C LYS A 8 3.68 -9.76 -5.04
N LYS A 9 3.45 -11.02 -4.66
CA LYS A 9 4.51 -12.05 -4.66
C LYS A 9 5.09 -12.27 -6.05
N LEU A 10 4.25 -12.26 -7.09
CA LEU A 10 4.71 -12.36 -8.47
C LEU A 10 5.58 -11.15 -8.86
N THR A 11 5.18 -9.93 -8.49
CA THR A 11 5.98 -8.72 -8.66
C THR A 11 7.34 -8.84 -7.99
N GLU A 12 7.41 -9.30 -6.75
CA GLU A 12 8.67 -9.50 -6.02
C GLU A 12 9.57 -10.53 -6.72
N ILE A 13 9.02 -11.70 -7.07
CA ILE A 13 9.76 -12.78 -7.76
C ILE A 13 10.33 -12.30 -9.11
N GLU A 14 9.52 -11.61 -9.92
CA GLU A 14 9.94 -11.15 -11.24
C GLU A 14 10.93 -9.99 -11.15
N LYS A 15 10.81 -9.13 -10.11
CA LYS A 15 11.78 -8.07 -9.81
C LYS A 15 13.11 -8.64 -9.37
N GLU A 16 13.13 -9.58 -8.44
CA GLU A 16 14.35 -10.26 -7.97
C GLU A 16 15.05 -11.02 -9.11
N ALA A 17 14.28 -11.58 -10.03
CA ALA A 17 14.82 -12.25 -11.20
C ALA A 17 15.26 -11.31 -12.34
N GLY A 18 15.08 -9.98 -12.19
CA GLY A 18 15.41 -8.99 -13.22
C GLY A 18 14.57 -9.12 -14.50
N ARG A 19 13.36 -9.68 -14.41
CA ARG A 19 12.43 -9.88 -15.53
C ARG A 19 11.29 -8.87 -15.56
N LEU A 20 11.03 -8.19 -14.43
CA LEU A 20 10.03 -7.14 -14.33
C LEU A 20 10.58 -5.83 -14.94
N PRO A 21 9.88 -5.21 -15.91
CA PRO A 21 10.25 -3.88 -16.41
C PRO A 21 10.19 -2.83 -15.30
N ASP A 22 11.14 -1.89 -15.30
CA ASP A 22 11.15 -0.78 -14.34
C ASP A 22 9.85 0.03 -14.44
N GLY A 23 9.28 0.37 -13.28
CA GLY A 23 8.03 1.13 -13.19
C GLY A 23 6.77 0.30 -13.47
N TYR A 24 6.86 -1.03 -13.51
CA TYR A 24 5.70 -1.92 -13.64
C TYR A 24 5.54 -2.84 -12.43
N GLU A 25 4.32 -3.32 -12.23
CA GLU A 25 3.96 -4.34 -11.25
C GLU A 25 2.89 -5.28 -11.83
N TYR A 26 2.84 -6.50 -11.31
CA TYR A 26 1.68 -7.37 -11.50
C TYR A 26 0.56 -6.95 -10.56
N THR A 27 -0.65 -6.85 -11.10
CA THR A 27 -1.87 -6.45 -10.40
C THR A 27 -3.09 -7.18 -10.98
N LEU A 28 -4.28 -6.93 -10.43
CA LEU A 28 -5.53 -7.32 -11.07
C LEU A 28 -5.92 -6.27 -12.12
N PRO A 29 -6.62 -6.63 -13.20
CA PRO A 29 -7.11 -5.63 -14.14
C PRO A 29 -8.16 -4.72 -13.47
N THR A 30 -8.27 -3.48 -13.93
CA THR A 30 -9.49 -2.69 -13.69
C THR A 30 -10.66 -3.29 -14.47
N GLU A 31 -11.89 -2.96 -14.10
CA GLU A 31 -13.09 -3.37 -14.82
C GLU A 31 -13.02 -2.96 -16.30
N ALA A 32 -12.60 -1.72 -16.55
CA ALA A 32 -12.43 -1.20 -17.90
C ALA A 32 -11.33 -1.93 -18.68
N GLN A 33 -10.17 -2.18 -18.04
CA GLN A 33 -9.09 -2.96 -18.66
C GLN A 33 -9.57 -4.37 -19.00
N TRP A 34 -10.32 -5.02 -18.10
CA TRP A 34 -10.88 -6.35 -18.33
C TRP A 34 -11.85 -6.35 -19.52
N GLU A 35 -12.79 -5.40 -19.58
CA GLU A 35 -13.76 -5.34 -20.69
C GLU A 35 -13.08 -5.07 -22.02
N TYR A 36 -12.16 -4.11 -22.04
CA TYR A 36 -11.39 -3.75 -23.23
C TYR A 36 -10.60 -4.96 -23.76
N ALA A 37 -9.95 -5.69 -22.84
CA ALA A 37 -9.27 -6.95 -23.14
C ALA A 37 -10.23 -8.03 -23.64
N CYS A 38 -11.37 -8.25 -22.98
CA CYS A 38 -12.38 -9.23 -23.40
C CYS A 38 -12.83 -8.96 -24.84
N ARG A 39 -13.19 -7.70 -25.14
CA ARG A 39 -13.69 -7.27 -26.44
C ARG A 39 -12.66 -7.41 -27.55
N ALA A 40 -11.39 -7.12 -27.28
CA ALA A 40 -10.30 -7.15 -28.26
C ALA A 40 -10.66 -6.50 -29.61
N GLY A 41 -11.30 -5.33 -29.56
CA GLY A 41 -11.73 -4.56 -30.74
C GLY A 41 -13.16 -4.83 -31.24
N THR A 42 -13.91 -5.75 -30.63
CA THR A 42 -15.33 -6.00 -30.96
C THR A 42 -16.29 -5.12 -30.14
N THR A 43 -17.44 -4.79 -30.73
CA THR A 43 -18.53 -4.05 -30.05
C THR A 43 -19.73 -4.92 -29.71
N THR A 44 -19.63 -6.23 -29.97
CA THR A 44 -20.70 -7.21 -29.79
C THR A 44 -20.73 -7.76 -28.36
N ALA A 45 -21.71 -8.62 -28.07
CA ALA A 45 -21.83 -9.28 -26.77
C ALA A 45 -20.66 -10.24 -26.47
N LEU A 46 -20.10 -10.87 -27.52
CA LEU A 46 -19.00 -11.82 -27.44
C LEU A 46 -17.79 -11.32 -28.23
N ASN A 47 -16.59 -11.72 -27.78
CA ASN A 47 -15.30 -11.47 -28.43
C ASN A 47 -15.18 -12.09 -29.83
N SER A 48 -16.06 -13.02 -30.21
CA SER A 48 -16.15 -13.62 -31.55
C SER A 48 -16.73 -12.68 -32.61
N GLY A 49 -17.16 -11.46 -32.24
CA GLY A 49 -17.86 -10.56 -33.15
C GLY A 49 -19.35 -10.89 -33.31
N LYS A 50 -19.92 -11.71 -32.41
CA LYS A 50 -21.32 -12.16 -32.45
C LYS A 50 -22.12 -11.67 -31.24
N ASN A 51 -23.41 -11.45 -31.44
CA ASN A 51 -24.38 -11.23 -30.36
C ASN A 51 -25.04 -12.55 -29.97
N LEU A 52 -25.61 -12.61 -28.76
CA LEU A 52 -26.36 -13.78 -28.33
C LEU A 52 -27.62 -13.96 -29.19
N SER A 53 -27.84 -15.19 -29.64
CA SER A 53 -29.10 -15.60 -30.30
C SER A 53 -30.18 -16.03 -29.30
N ASP A 54 -29.78 -16.47 -28.10
CA ASP A 54 -30.65 -16.85 -26.99
C ASP A 54 -30.02 -16.44 -25.65
N MET A 55 -30.85 -16.05 -24.68
CA MET A 55 -30.38 -15.52 -23.40
C MET A 55 -29.94 -16.59 -22.40
N TYR A 56 -30.42 -17.83 -22.58
CA TYR A 56 -30.13 -19.00 -21.76
C TYR A 56 -29.04 -19.87 -22.37
N VAL A 57 -29.32 -20.45 -23.55
CA VAL A 57 -28.48 -21.44 -24.23
C VAL A 57 -28.20 -20.97 -25.66
N CYS A 58 -26.98 -20.49 -25.87
CA CYS A 58 -26.57 -19.75 -27.06
C CYS A 58 -25.46 -20.50 -27.81
N PRO A 59 -25.68 -20.98 -29.05
CA PRO A 59 -24.64 -21.67 -29.82
C PRO A 59 -23.38 -20.84 -30.06
N GLU A 60 -23.50 -19.50 -30.11
CA GLU A 60 -22.35 -18.61 -30.26
C GLU A 60 -21.41 -18.62 -29.03
N MET A 61 -21.92 -18.99 -27.85
CA MET A 61 -21.11 -19.17 -26.64
C MET A 61 -20.22 -20.42 -26.72
N ASP A 62 -20.64 -21.47 -27.44
CA ASP A 62 -19.92 -22.73 -27.50
C ASP A 62 -18.51 -22.61 -28.09
N GLU A 63 -18.31 -21.58 -28.92
CA GLU A 63 -17.05 -21.25 -29.55
C GLU A 63 -16.05 -20.60 -28.58
N VAL A 64 -16.53 -19.83 -27.61
CA VAL A 64 -15.70 -18.87 -26.86
C VAL A 64 -15.72 -19.05 -25.35
N GLY A 65 -16.66 -19.83 -24.80
CA GLY A 65 -16.84 -19.89 -23.35
C GLY A 65 -17.48 -21.15 -22.80
N TRP A 66 -17.28 -21.34 -21.49
CA TRP A 66 -17.87 -22.41 -20.69
C TRP A 66 -19.00 -21.85 -19.84
N TYR A 67 -20.23 -22.29 -20.10
CA TYR A 67 -21.43 -21.77 -19.43
C TYR A 67 -22.45 -22.91 -19.27
N VAL A 68 -23.61 -22.65 -18.65
CA VAL A 68 -24.57 -23.71 -18.27
C VAL A 68 -25.00 -24.60 -19.44
N GLY A 69 -24.97 -24.09 -20.68
CA GLY A 69 -25.36 -24.86 -21.86
C GLY A 69 -24.32 -25.88 -22.34
N ASN A 70 -23.07 -25.82 -21.89
CA ASN A 70 -22.00 -26.68 -22.38
C ASN A 70 -20.94 -27.11 -21.36
N SER A 71 -21.07 -26.71 -20.10
CA SER A 71 -20.05 -26.93 -19.07
C SER A 71 -20.18 -28.24 -18.30
N ASP A 72 -21.26 -28.99 -18.48
CA ASP A 72 -21.61 -30.14 -17.63
C ASP A 72 -21.62 -29.80 -16.13
N GLU A 73 -22.00 -28.56 -15.80
CA GLU A 73 -22.05 -28.04 -14.42
C GLU A 73 -20.70 -28.17 -13.68
N THR A 74 -19.59 -27.90 -14.37
CA THR A 74 -18.27 -27.84 -13.73
C THR A 74 -17.29 -26.89 -14.43
N THR A 75 -16.20 -26.53 -13.73
CA THR A 75 -15.06 -25.80 -14.31
C THR A 75 -14.31 -26.67 -15.31
N HIS A 76 -13.71 -26.05 -16.33
CA HIS A 76 -12.90 -26.73 -17.34
C HIS A 76 -11.43 -26.24 -17.34
N PRO A 77 -10.49 -27.06 -17.82
CA PRO A 77 -9.11 -26.62 -18.04
C PRO A 77 -9.06 -25.36 -18.92
N VAL A 78 -8.21 -24.42 -18.53
CA VAL A 78 -8.02 -23.15 -19.26
C VAL A 78 -7.52 -23.38 -20.68
N GLY A 79 -7.89 -22.48 -21.59
CA GLY A 79 -7.38 -22.46 -22.96
C GLY A 79 -8.04 -23.45 -23.92
N GLN A 80 -9.18 -24.05 -23.56
CA GLN A 80 -9.86 -25.05 -24.39
C GLN A 80 -10.82 -24.45 -25.44
N LYS A 81 -11.33 -23.24 -25.21
CA LYS A 81 -12.19 -22.51 -26.16
C LYS A 81 -11.36 -21.56 -27.03
N LYS A 82 -11.97 -20.92 -28.03
CA LYS A 82 -11.22 -19.99 -28.90
C LYS A 82 -10.80 -18.73 -28.13
N PRO A 83 -9.57 -18.25 -28.32
CA PRO A 83 -9.16 -16.98 -27.75
C PRO A 83 -9.81 -15.80 -28.47
N ASN A 84 -9.78 -14.63 -27.86
CA ASN A 84 -10.10 -13.38 -28.54
C ASN A 84 -9.02 -13.00 -29.59
N ALA A 85 -9.23 -11.88 -30.29
CA ALA A 85 -8.30 -11.39 -31.32
C ALA A 85 -6.89 -11.04 -30.82
N TRP A 86 -6.69 -10.92 -29.50
CA TRP A 86 -5.38 -10.66 -28.87
C TRP A 86 -4.76 -11.93 -28.26
N GLY A 87 -5.39 -13.09 -28.42
CA GLY A 87 -4.88 -14.36 -27.90
C GLY A 87 -5.25 -14.66 -26.45
N LEU A 88 -6.16 -13.89 -25.83
CA LEU A 88 -6.63 -14.16 -24.48
C LEU A 88 -7.75 -15.20 -24.49
N TYR A 89 -7.59 -16.23 -23.65
CA TYR A 89 -8.55 -17.31 -23.48
C TYR A 89 -9.49 -17.04 -22.30
N ASP A 90 -10.58 -17.81 -22.27
CA ASP A 90 -11.52 -17.89 -21.14
C ASP A 90 -12.07 -16.50 -20.73
N MET A 91 -12.33 -15.64 -21.72
CA MET A 91 -12.92 -14.30 -21.50
C MET A 91 -14.44 -14.34 -21.28
N HIS A 92 -15.05 -15.53 -21.41
CA HIS A 92 -16.48 -15.77 -21.34
C HIS A 92 -16.75 -17.07 -20.57
N GLY A 93 -17.31 -16.97 -19.38
CA GLY A 93 -17.63 -18.11 -18.52
C GLY A 93 -16.40 -18.74 -17.86
N ASN A 94 -16.48 -20.05 -17.60
CA ASN A 94 -15.60 -20.81 -16.72
C ASN A 94 -15.66 -20.29 -15.29
N VAL A 95 -14.99 -19.19 -14.95
CA VAL A 95 -15.11 -18.55 -13.63
C VAL A 95 -15.15 -17.04 -13.80
N TYR A 96 -15.83 -16.38 -12.86
CA TYR A 96 -15.71 -14.94 -12.72
C TYR A 96 -14.29 -14.56 -12.33
N GLU A 97 -13.86 -13.37 -12.72
CA GLU A 97 -12.53 -12.87 -12.40
C GLU A 97 -12.59 -11.55 -11.64
N TRP A 98 -11.85 -11.49 -10.54
CA TRP A 98 -11.67 -10.27 -9.75
C TRP A 98 -11.11 -9.12 -10.58
N CYS A 99 -11.74 -7.94 -10.44
CA CYS A 99 -11.21 -6.66 -10.88
C CYS A 99 -10.85 -5.78 -9.66
N LEU A 100 -9.99 -4.77 -9.85
CA LEU A 100 -9.56 -3.88 -8.75
C LEU A 100 -10.70 -3.01 -8.20
N ASP A 101 -11.62 -2.63 -9.07
CA ASP A 101 -12.63 -1.61 -8.86
C ASP A 101 -13.59 -1.97 -7.73
N TRP A 102 -13.98 -0.96 -6.95
CA TRP A 102 -15.19 -1.06 -6.15
C TRP A 102 -16.42 -1.04 -7.09
N TYR A 103 -17.47 -1.76 -6.72
CA TYR A 103 -18.73 -1.71 -7.44
C TYR A 103 -19.40 -0.34 -7.22
N GLY A 104 -19.65 0.36 -8.32
CA GLY A 104 -20.49 1.55 -8.38
C GLY A 104 -21.72 1.30 -9.25
N GLU A 105 -22.89 1.75 -8.78
CA GLU A 105 -24.16 1.64 -9.51
C GLU A 105 -24.19 2.53 -10.76
N ASP A 106 -23.56 3.70 -10.68
CA ASP A 106 -23.54 4.66 -11.77
C ASP A 106 -22.39 4.40 -12.73
N GLU A 107 -22.74 4.22 -14.02
CA GLU A 107 -21.78 4.30 -15.11
C GLU A 107 -21.43 5.77 -15.40
N PRO A 108 -20.19 6.08 -15.82
CA PRO A 108 -19.84 7.43 -16.23
C PRO A 108 -20.76 7.93 -17.34
N ALA A 109 -21.44 9.06 -17.11
CA ALA A 109 -22.35 9.67 -18.08
C ALA A 109 -21.65 10.26 -19.32
N SER A 110 -20.32 10.34 -19.31
CA SER A 110 -19.48 10.87 -20.38
C SER A 110 -18.26 9.97 -20.61
N SER A 111 -17.54 10.20 -21.71
CA SER A 111 -16.26 9.52 -21.98
C SER A 111 -15.29 9.73 -20.82
N VAL A 112 -14.69 8.64 -20.36
CA VAL A 112 -13.65 8.60 -19.33
C VAL A 112 -12.38 7.99 -19.90
N THR A 113 -11.24 8.30 -19.30
CA THR A 113 -9.92 7.73 -19.64
C THR A 113 -9.45 6.89 -18.46
N ASP A 114 -9.09 5.64 -18.72
CA ASP A 114 -8.57 4.67 -17.75
C ASP A 114 -9.28 4.69 -16.38
N PRO A 115 -10.63 4.52 -16.34
CA PRO A 115 -11.36 4.58 -15.09
C PRO A 115 -10.96 3.41 -14.17
N THR A 116 -10.93 3.69 -12.86
CA THR A 116 -10.59 2.75 -11.80
C THR A 116 -11.76 2.50 -10.83
N GLY A 117 -12.98 2.89 -11.24
CA GLY A 117 -14.18 2.85 -10.43
C GLY A 117 -14.16 3.85 -9.26
N PRO A 118 -15.13 3.77 -8.34
CA PRO A 118 -15.16 4.54 -7.10
C PRO A 118 -13.94 4.26 -6.21
N GLU A 119 -13.48 5.26 -5.45
CA GLU A 119 -12.34 5.13 -4.52
C GLU A 119 -12.66 4.21 -3.32
N THR A 120 -13.93 4.16 -2.89
CA THR A 120 -14.41 3.34 -1.77
C THR A 120 -15.67 2.57 -2.14
N GLY A 121 -15.96 1.48 -1.42
CA GLY A 121 -17.16 0.68 -1.64
C GLY A 121 -17.30 -0.49 -0.66
N SER A 122 -18.41 -1.21 -0.76
CA SER A 122 -18.69 -2.40 0.07
C SER A 122 -18.53 -3.73 -0.68
N SER A 123 -18.49 -3.69 -2.02
CA SER A 123 -18.40 -4.85 -2.91
C SER A 123 -17.42 -4.58 -4.04
N ARG A 124 -16.71 -5.63 -4.50
CA ARG A 124 -15.72 -5.55 -5.58
C ARG A 124 -16.31 -6.06 -6.88
N MET A 125 -15.83 -5.51 -7.98
CA MET A 125 -16.21 -5.92 -9.33
C MET A 125 -15.66 -7.31 -9.68
N ILE A 126 -16.50 -8.13 -10.31
CA ILE A 126 -16.11 -9.37 -10.97
C ILE A 126 -16.68 -9.42 -12.39
N ARG A 127 -15.95 -10.09 -13.31
CA ARG A 127 -16.26 -10.08 -14.75
C ARG A 127 -16.12 -11.47 -15.36
N GLY A 128 -16.76 -11.70 -16.51
CA GLY A 128 -16.58 -12.91 -17.31
C GLY A 128 -17.72 -13.92 -17.26
N GLY A 129 -18.45 -14.03 -16.14
CA GLY A 129 -19.46 -15.09 -15.96
C GLY A 129 -18.82 -16.41 -15.52
N THR A 130 -19.65 -17.43 -15.28
CA THR A 130 -19.21 -18.73 -14.72
C THR A 130 -19.79 -19.92 -15.50
N TRP A 131 -19.19 -21.10 -15.31
CA TRP A 131 -19.61 -22.37 -15.87
C TRP A 131 -21.08 -22.74 -15.60
N ASN A 132 -21.69 -22.31 -14.50
CA ASN A 132 -23.11 -22.58 -14.16
C ASN A 132 -24.08 -21.46 -14.54
N GLU A 133 -23.62 -20.40 -15.20
CA GLU A 133 -24.50 -19.30 -15.56
C GLU A 133 -24.97 -19.37 -17.01
N VAL A 134 -26.07 -18.68 -17.25
CA VAL A 134 -26.68 -18.54 -18.58
C VAL A 134 -25.84 -17.63 -19.47
N ALA A 135 -25.99 -17.78 -20.79
CA ALA A 135 -25.21 -17.03 -21.79
C ALA A 135 -25.22 -15.51 -21.57
N THR A 136 -26.33 -14.94 -21.07
CA THR A 136 -26.48 -13.50 -20.80
C THR A 136 -25.48 -12.94 -19.79
N PHE A 137 -25.10 -13.74 -18.78
CA PHE A 137 -24.19 -13.30 -17.72
C PHE A 137 -22.72 -13.50 -18.08
N CYS A 138 -22.44 -14.24 -19.16
CA CYS A 138 -21.09 -14.41 -19.68
C CYS A 138 -20.68 -13.35 -20.72
N ARG A 139 -21.52 -12.34 -21.01
CA ARG A 139 -21.22 -11.33 -22.04
C ARG A 139 -20.07 -10.43 -21.64
N SER A 140 -19.36 -9.87 -22.63
CA SER A 140 -18.25 -8.93 -22.40
C SER A 140 -18.64 -7.74 -21.52
N ALA A 141 -19.89 -7.29 -21.57
CA ALA A 141 -20.39 -6.13 -20.82
C ALA A 141 -21.09 -6.48 -19.50
N PHE A 142 -21.27 -7.76 -19.17
CA PHE A 142 -22.02 -8.12 -17.97
C PHE A 142 -21.22 -7.85 -16.70
N ARG A 143 -21.77 -7.01 -15.83
CA ARG A 143 -21.18 -6.58 -14.57
C ARG A 143 -21.76 -7.40 -13.44
N ASN A 144 -20.91 -7.90 -12.55
CA ASN A 144 -21.34 -8.53 -11.32
C ASN A 144 -20.41 -8.10 -10.18
N TYR A 145 -20.86 -8.29 -8.94
CA TYR A 145 -20.13 -7.87 -7.76
C TYR A 145 -20.33 -8.84 -6.61
N VAL A 146 -19.33 -8.89 -5.74
CA VAL A 146 -19.35 -9.73 -4.54
C VAL A 146 -18.63 -9.01 -3.41
N LEU A 147 -18.87 -9.45 -2.17
CA LEU A 147 -18.15 -8.93 -1.02
C LEU A 147 -16.64 -9.21 -1.17
N PRO A 148 -15.74 -8.32 -0.69
CA PRO A 148 -14.29 -8.53 -0.76
C PRO A 148 -13.79 -9.81 -0.09
N THR A 149 -14.60 -10.39 0.79
CA THR A 149 -14.33 -11.62 1.55
C THR A 149 -14.89 -12.89 0.88
N ALA A 150 -15.54 -12.76 -0.28
CA ALA A 150 -16.10 -13.91 -0.99
C ALA A 150 -15.00 -14.85 -1.53
N SER A 151 -15.22 -16.15 -1.43
CA SER A 151 -14.30 -17.20 -1.88
C SER A 151 -15.05 -18.40 -2.46
N ASP A 152 -16.04 -18.12 -3.31
CA ASP A 152 -16.88 -19.14 -3.91
C ASP A 152 -16.16 -19.94 -5.02
N SER A 153 -16.67 -21.14 -5.32
CA SER A 153 -16.13 -22.06 -6.32
C SER A 153 -16.18 -21.56 -7.78
N TYR A 154 -16.83 -20.42 -8.00
CA TYR A 154 -16.97 -19.77 -9.31
C TYR A 154 -16.15 -18.48 -9.43
N ILE A 155 -15.32 -18.15 -8.45
CA ILE A 155 -14.52 -16.92 -8.42
C ILE A 155 -13.04 -17.26 -8.57
N GLY A 156 -12.42 -16.71 -9.61
CA GLY A 156 -10.99 -16.74 -9.87
C GLY A 156 -10.43 -15.34 -10.13
N PHE A 157 -9.27 -15.27 -10.78
CA PHE A 157 -8.65 -14.01 -11.18
C PHE A 157 -7.64 -14.23 -12.29
N ARG A 158 -7.28 -13.14 -12.97
CA ARG A 158 -6.13 -13.07 -13.87
C ARG A 158 -5.23 -11.91 -13.48
N VAL A 159 -3.96 -12.01 -13.86
CA VAL A 159 -2.97 -10.96 -13.62
C VAL A 159 -2.88 -10.03 -14.83
N ALA A 160 -2.64 -8.76 -14.55
CA ALA A 160 -2.27 -7.72 -15.50
C ALA A 160 -0.89 -7.18 -15.10
N LEU A 161 -0.04 -6.88 -16.09
CA LEU A 161 1.18 -6.11 -15.88
C LEU A 161 0.84 -4.65 -16.17
N ALA A 162 0.92 -3.79 -15.15
CA ALA A 162 0.52 -2.39 -15.25
C ALA A 162 1.62 -1.47 -14.67
N PRO A 163 1.67 -0.18 -15.07
CA PRO A 163 2.53 0.78 -14.41
C PRO A 163 2.24 0.84 -12.91
N THR A 164 3.29 0.82 -12.08
CA THR A 164 3.13 1.00 -10.64
C THR A 164 2.76 2.45 -10.32
N LYS A 165 2.03 2.64 -9.21
CA LYS A 165 1.77 3.97 -8.64
C LYS A 165 2.95 4.47 -7.81
N ASP A 166 3.92 3.63 -7.49
CA ASP A 166 5.13 4.02 -6.76
C ASP A 166 5.94 5.05 -7.57
N ILE A 167 6.54 6.00 -6.85
CA ILE A 167 7.29 7.11 -7.46
C ILE A 167 8.71 7.18 -6.93
N THR A 168 9.61 7.70 -7.75
CA THR A 168 10.99 8.00 -7.37
C THR A 168 11.28 9.47 -7.65
N ILE A 169 11.63 10.21 -6.60
CA ILE A 169 11.92 11.64 -6.68
C ILE A 169 13.44 11.83 -6.71
N PRO A 170 14.02 12.34 -7.82
CA PRO A 170 15.43 12.66 -7.87
C PRO A 170 15.71 13.91 -7.03
N LEU A 171 16.45 13.75 -5.93
CA LEU A 171 16.87 14.86 -5.06
C LEU A 171 18.19 15.47 -5.54
N SER A 172 19.00 14.69 -6.28
CA SER A 172 20.20 15.12 -7.00
C SER A 172 20.52 14.13 -8.13
N ASP A 173 21.64 14.31 -8.85
CA ASP A 173 22.08 13.40 -9.92
C ASP A 173 22.30 11.95 -9.46
N THR A 174 22.53 11.72 -8.16
CA THR A 174 22.87 10.39 -7.61
C THR A 174 22.05 10.01 -6.37
N VAL A 175 21.11 10.84 -5.93
CA VAL A 175 20.32 10.62 -4.72
C VAL A 175 18.84 10.66 -5.05
N ASN A 176 18.13 9.58 -4.74
CA ASN A 176 16.71 9.42 -5.00
C ASN A 176 15.94 9.21 -3.69
N LEU A 177 14.67 9.64 -3.69
CA LEU A 177 13.68 9.31 -2.67
C LEU A 177 12.61 8.41 -3.30
N GLU A 178 12.62 7.13 -2.94
CA GLU A 178 11.57 6.17 -3.33
C GLU A 178 10.35 6.33 -2.41
N MET A 179 9.16 6.40 -2.99
CA MET A 179 7.90 6.49 -2.26
C MET A 179 6.88 5.50 -2.79
N ILE A 180 6.22 4.81 -1.88
CA ILE A 180 5.23 3.77 -2.17
C ILE A 180 3.83 4.39 -2.08
N TRP A 181 2.98 4.09 -3.05
CA TRP A 181 1.58 4.49 -3.02
C TRP A 181 0.80 3.69 -1.98
N ILE A 182 -0.01 4.39 -1.18
CA ILE A 182 -0.92 3.79 -0.21
C ILE A 182 -2.34 4.13 -0.64
N GLU A 183 -3.12 3.09 -0.92
CA GLU A 183 -4.53 3.23 -1.28
C GLU A 183 -5.38 3.76 -0.11
N PRO A 184 -6.46 4.51 -0.39
CA PRO A 184 -7.49 4.80 0.61
C PRO A 184 -8.00 3.52 1.29
N GLY A 185 -8.39 3.62 2.55
CA GLY A 185 -8.90 2.47 3.26
C GLY A 185 -9.27 2.74 4.70
N THR A 186 -9.84 1.69 5.31
CA THR A 186 -10.24 1.70 6.72
C THR A 186 -9.46 0.63 7.46
N PHE A 187 -8.99 0.95 8.66
CA PHE A 187 -8.32 0.00 9.55
C PHE A 187 -8.65 0.26 11.02
N ILE A 188 -8.29 -0.68 11.88
CA ILE A 188 -8.35 -0.52 13.33
C ILE A 188 -6.97 -0.06 13.81
N MET A 189 -6.92 1.12 14.42
CA MET A 189 -5.72 1.75 14.98
C MET A 189 -5.67 1.51 16.49
N GLY A 190 -4.48 1.34 17.06
CA GLY A 190 -4.27 0.96 18.48
C GLY A 190 -4.03 -0.54 18.68
N SER A 191 -4.08 -1.03 19.92
CA SER A 191 -3.78 -2.42 20.27
C SER A 191 -4.83 -3.07 21.19
N PRO A 192 -5.10 -4.39 21.02
CA PRO A 192 -5.93 -5.17 21.94
C PRO A 192 -5.41 -5.13 23.38
N GLU A 193 -6.31 -5.16 24.36
CA GLU A 193 -5.95 -5.06 25.80
C GLU A 193 -4.95 -6.14 26.26
N ASP A 194 -4.94 -7.30 25.59
CA ASP A 194 -4.08 -8.44 25.89
C ASP A 194 -2.80 -8.51 25.02
N GLU A 195 -2.56 -7.54 24.14
CA GLU A 195 -1.33 -7.49 23.33
C GLU A 195 -0.09 -7.28 24.21
N LEU A 196 0.89 -8.18 24.11
CA LEU A 196 2.10 -8.12 24.92
C LEU A 196 2.89 -6.83 24.64
N GLY A 197 3.14 -6.05 25.70
CA GLY A 197 3.90 -4.80 25.61
C GLY A 197 3.05 -3.56 25.31
N ARG A 198 1.71 -3.71 25.23
CA ARG A 198 0.74 -2.61 25.11
C ARG A 198 0.96 -1.51 26.15
N GLN A 199 0.77 -0.26 25.73
CA GLN A 199 0.65 0.92 26.59
C GLN A 199 -0.83 1.33 26.78
N ASP A 200 -1.12 2.10 27.82
CA ASP A 200 -2.50 2.44 28.19
C ASP A 200 -3.20 3.36 27.16
N ASP A 201 -2.44 4.13 26.39
CA ASP A 201 -2.86 5.14 25.41
C ASP A 201 -3.08 4.58 23.99
N GLU A 202 -3.16 3.25 23.85
CA GLU A 202 -3.31 2.54 22.57
C GLU A 202 -4.75 2.05 22.34
N THR A 203 -5.77 2.83 22.75
CA THR A 203 -7.19 2.45 22.62
C THR A 203 -7.58 2.13 21.18
N LEU A 204 -8.14 0.94 20.96
CA LEU A 204 -8.62 0.52 19.64
C LEU A 204 -9.76 1.42 19.14
N HIS A 205 -9.61 1.93 17.92
CA HIS A 205 -10.65 2.71 17.23
C HIS A 205 -10.52 2.57 15.71
N GLN A 206 -11.63 2.77 15.00
CA GLN A 206 -11.64 2.69 13.55
C GLN A 206 -11.18 4.02 12.93
N VAL A 207 -10.27 3.93 11.95
CA VAL A 207 -9.83 5.07 11.15
C VAL A 207 -10.11 4.79 9.68
N THR A 208 -10.70 5.76 8.99
CA THR A 208 -10.85 5.76 7.53
C THR A 208 -9.97 6.86 6.93
N LEU A 209 -9.03 6.48 6.06
CA LEU A 209 -8.27 7.38 5.20
C LEU A 209 -8.97 7.46 3.85
N THR A 210 -9.51 8.62 3.49
CA THR A 210 -10.37 8.77 2.30
C THR A 210 -9.57 8.98 1.03
N GLN A 211 -8.35 9.52 1.15
CA GLN A 211 -7.47 9.81 0.02
C GLN A 211 -6.17 9.01 0.11
N GLY A 212 -5.70 8.56 -1.05
CA GLY A 212 -4.41 7.90 -1.17
C GLY A 212 -3.28 8.91 -1.08
N TYR A 213 -2.13 8.44 -0.64
CA TYR A 213 -0.92 9.25 -0.44
C TYR A 213 0.31 8.38 -0.71
N TRP A 214 1.43 9.02 -1.00
CA TRP A 214 2.71 8.31 -1.03
C TRP A 214 3.41 8.48 0.30
N LEU A 215 4.09 7.42 0.73
CA LEU A 215 4.97 7.45 1.88
C LEU A 215 6.37 6.99 1.48
N GLY A 216 7.40 7.59 2.06
CA GLY A 216 8.78 7.19 1.85
C GLY A 216 8.93 5.70 2.15
N LYS A 217 9.52 4.96 1.21
CA LYS A 217 9.78 3.52 1.35
C LYS A 217 10.67 3.21 2.56
N TYR A 218 11.58 4.14 2.85
CA TYR A 218 12.54 4.12 3.92
C TYR A 218 12.43 5.40 4.76
N GLU A 219 13.07 5.40 5.92
CA GLU A 219 13.45 6.62 6.65
C GLU A 219 14.29 7.54 5.74
N VAL A 220 14.22 8.85 5.95
CA VAL A 220 15.06 9.80 5.21
C VAL A 220 16.52 9.53 5.54
N THR A 221 17.35 9.36 4.51
CA THR A 221 18.77 9.06 4.70
C THR A 221 19.59 10.32 4.90
N GLN A 222 20.79 10.13 5.44
CA GLN A 222 21.81 11.16 5.56
C GLN A 222 22.19 11.78 4.20
N ALA A 223 22.17 11.04 3.09
CA ALA A 223 22.42 11.63 1.78
C ALA A 223 21.23 12.46 1.27
N GLN A 224 20.00 11.96 1.46
CA GLN A 224 18.77 12.65 1.09
C GLN A 224 18.61 13.96 1.86
N TYR A 225 18.85 13.93 3.17
CA TYR A 225 18.80 15.13 4.01
C TYR A 225 19.80 16.19 3.56
N ARG A 226 21.07 15.82 3.31
CA ARG A 226 22.08 16.75 2.79
C ARG A 226 21.73 17.31 1.41
N ALA A 227 21.15 16.50 0.52
CA ALA A 227 20.77 16.95 -0.82
C ALA A 227 19.77 18.11 -0.76
N ILE A 228 18.81 18.06 0.17
CA ILE A 228 17.80 19.10 0.34
C ILE A 228 18.26 20.22 1.25
N MET A 229 18.85 19.91 2.41
CA MET A 229 19.17 20.90 3.46
C MET A 229 20.58 21.47 3.38
N GLY A 230 21.48 20.84 2.62
CA GLY A 230 22.88 21.25 2.44
C GLY A 230 23.85 20.61 3.44
N SER A 231 23.39 20.21 4.62
CA SER A 231 24.18 19.52 5.65
C SER A 231 23.29 18.68 6.57
N ASN A 232 23.84 17.66 7.22
CA ASN A 232 23.14 16.90 8.26
C ASN A 232 23.17 17.63 9.61
N PRO A 233 22.18 17.46 10.50
CA PRO A 233 22.15 18.11 11.82
C PRO A 233 23.31 17.70 12.75
N ALA A 234 23.80 16.45 12.60
CA ALA A 234 24.75 15.80 13.50
C ALA A 234 26.21 16.32 13.48
N THR A 235 26.50 17.50 12.91
CA THR A 235 27.89 18.01 12.84
C THR A 235 28.42 18.62 14.14
N HIS A 236 27.61 18.72 15.21
CA HIS A 236 27.95 19.51 16.41
C HIS A 236 28.48 18.71 17.62
N PHE A 237 28.29 17.38 17.68
CA PHE A 237 28.59 16.59 18.89
C PHE A 237 29.97 15.90 18.92
N GLY A 238 30.81 16.17 17.92
CA GLY A 238 32.19 15.64 17.86
C GLY A 238 32.28 14.13 17.54
N PRO A 239 33.50 13.58 17.42
CA PRO A 239 33.76 12.23 16.91
C PRO A 239 33.31 11.09 17.84
N THR A 240 32.77 11.39 19.02
CA THR A 240 32.44 10.40 20.07
C THR A 240 30.95 10.05 20.17
N MET A 241 30.07 10.71 19.41
CA MET A 241 28.63 10.42 19.34
C MET A 241 28.22 10.10 17.89
N ASN A 242 28.74 8.99 17.37
CA ASN A 242 28.40 8.46 16.06
C ASN A 242 27.53 7.21 16.23
N PHE A 243 26.27 7.32 15.81
CA PHE A 243 25.28 6.24 15.89
C PHE A 243 24.97 5.65 14.51
N GLY A 244 25.93 5.72 13.59
CA GLY A 244 25.81 5.34 12.19
C GLY A 244 26.18 6.52 11.29
N ILE A 245 27.12 6.34 10.37
CA ILE A 245 27.50 7.35 9.38
C ILE A 245 27.60 6.68 8.01
N GLY A 246 26.90 7.26 7.04
CA GLY A 246 26.96 6.86 5.66
C GLY A 246 25.72 7.30 4.91
N ASP A 247 25.81 7.31 3.59
CA ASP A 247 24.78 7.88 2.71
C ASP A 247 23.41 7.19 2.84
N ASN A 248 23.42 5.91 3.18
CA ASN A 248 22.23 5.08 3.33
C ASN A 248 21.83 4.86 4.80
N TYR A 249 22.47 5.53 5.76
CA TYR A 249 21.98 5.52 7.15
C TYR A 249 20.83 6.51 7.29
N PRO A 250 19.84 6.27 8.17
CA PRO A 250 18.84 7.29 8.49
C PRO A 250 19.51 8.54 9.04
N VAL A 251 18.93 9.69 8.74
CA VAL A 251 19.30 10.94 9.43
C VAL A 251 18.76 10.88 10.86
N TYR A 252 19.57 11.30 11.82
CA TYR A 252 19.22 11.40 13.24
C TYR A 252 19.66 12.75 13.81
N PHE A 253 19.32 13.03 15.08
CA PHE A 253 19.36 14.38 15.67
C PHE A 253 18.48 15.38 14.92
N VAL A 254 17.32 14.92 14.44
CA VAL A 254 16.37 15.76 13.72
C VAL A 254 15.27 16.21 14.69
N ARG A 255 15.11 17.52 14.86
CA ARG A 255 13.95 18.09 15.57
C ARG A 255 12.72 18.01 14.69
N TRP A 256 11.53 18.11 15.27
CA TRP A 256 10.30 18.12 14.49
C TRP A 256 10.27 19.26 13.46
N ASP A 257 10.73 20.46 13.86
CA ASP A 257 10.86 21.61 12.96
C ASP A 257 11.88 21.36 11.83
N ASP A 258 12.97 20.62 12.08
CA ASP A 258 13.95 20.30 11.03
C ASP A 258 13.35 19.36 9.98
N ALA A 259 12.54 18.39 10.41
CA ALA A 259 11.87 17.45 9.54
C ALA A 259 10.77 18.14 8.69
N THR A 260 9.98 19.02 9.29
CA THR A 260 8.97 19.80 8.55
C THR A 260 9.60 20.84 7.63
N ASN A 261 10.72 21.46 8.02
CA ASN A 261 11.50 22.34 7.15
C ASN A 261 12.08 21.59 5.94
N PHE A 262 12.57 20.37 6.12
CA PHE A 262 12.95 19.50 5.00
C PHE A 262 11.78 19.30 4.03
N CYS A 263 10.61 18.93 4.56
CA CYS A 263 9.41 18.70 3.76
C CYS A 263 8.97 19.96 3.01
N ALA A 264 8.90 21.11 3.69
CA ALA A 264 8.56 22.39 3.07
C ALA A 264 9.53 22.79 1.96
N LYS A 265 10.84 22.55 2.15
CA LYS A 265 11.86 22.82 1.14
C LYS A 265 11.73 21.90 -0.08
N LEU A 266 11.47 20.61 0.14
CA LEU A 266 11.20 19.66 -0.93
C LEU A 266 9.94 20.05 -1.73
N THR A 267 8.85 20.42 -1.04
CA THR A 267 7.64 20.97 -1.66
C THR A 267 7.94 22.18 -2.53
N ALA A 268 8.73 23.14 -2.04
CA ALA A 268 9.10 24.32 -2.83
C ALA A 268 9.92 23.97 -4.07
N ILE A 269 10.86 23.02 -3.96
CA ILE A 269 11.70 22.56 -5.07
C ILE A 269 10.86 21.88 -6.15
N GLU A 270 10.04 20.89 -5.78
CA GLU A 270 9.23 20.14 -6.74
C GLU A 270 8.11 20.98 -7.35
N LYS A 271 7.55 21.93 -6.59
CA LYS A 271 6.61 22.93 -7.12
C LYS A 271 7.28 23.85 -8.14
N ALA A 272 8.46 24.38 -7.85
CA ALA A 272 9.21 25.22 -8.78
C ALA A 272 9.61 24.47 -10.06
N ALA A 273 9.83 23.16 -9.95
CA ALA A 273 10.12 22.29 -11.09
C ALA A 273 8.88 21.82 -11.88
N GLY A 274 7.67 22.13 -11.41
CA GLY A 274 6.42 21.68 -12.03
C GLY A 274 6.18 20.16 -11.94
N ARG A 275 6.81 19.49 -10.97
CA ARG A 275 6.70 18.04 -10.75
C ARG A 275 5.80 17.66 -9.58
N LEU A 276 5.46 18.62 -8.72
CA LEU A 276 4.52 18.42 -7.63
C LEU A 276 3.08 18.29 -8.17
N PRO A 277 2.35 17.20 -7.89
CA PRO A 277 0.94 17.10 -8.25
C PRO A 277 0.11 18.24 -7.65
N GLU A 278 -0.89 18.73 -8.40
CA GLU A 278 -1.78 19.77 -7.91
C GLU A 278 -2.54 19.30 -6.66
N GLY A 279 -2.61 20.15 -5.63
CA GLY A 279 -3.27 19.81 -4.37
C GLY A 279 -2.49 18.89 -3.43
N TYR A 280 -1.22 18.57 -3.75
CA TYR A 280 -0.36 17.77 -2.88
C TYR A 280 0.81 18.58 -2.30
N GLU A 281 1.35 18.13 -1.17
CA GLU A 281 2.60 18.62 -0.59
C GLU A 281 3.41 17.50 0.03
N TYR A 282 4.74 17.67 0.09
CA TYR A 282 5.59 16.86 0.94
C TYR A 282 5.44 17.34 2.39
N THR A 283 5.19 16.39 3.29
CA THR A 283 4.91 16.63 4.71
C THR A 283 5.37 15.43 5.55
N LEU A 284 5.26 15.51 6.87
CA LEU A 284 5.34 14.33 7.73
C LEU A 284 4.03 13.54 7.62
N PRO A 285 4.05 12.20 7.69
CA PRO A 285 2.81 11.45 7.78
C PRO A 285 2.04 11.85 9.03
N THR A 286 0.72 11.84 8.95
CA THR A 286 -0.07 11.76 10.19
C THR A 286 0.22 10.46 10.93
N GLU A 287 -0.05 10.44 12.21
CA GLU A 287 0.06 9.25 13.03
C GLU A 287 -0.76 8.08 12.46
N ALA A 288 -1.99 8.37 12.01
CA ALA A 288 -2.86 7.38 11.38
C ALA A 288 -2.30 6.87 10.04
N GLN A 289 -1.77 7.77 9.20
CA GLN A 289 -1.11 7.39 7.95
C GLN A 289 0.12 6.52 8.20
N TRP A 290 0.89 6.81 9.25
CA TRP A 290 2.05 6.03 9.62
C TRP A 290 1.65 4.61 10.06
N GLU A 291 0.68 4.48 10.97
CA GLU A 291 0.28 3.16 11.48
C GLU A 291 -0.41 2.31 10.40
N TYR A 292 -1.23 2.94 9.55
CA TYR A 292 -1.84 2.25 8.41
C TYR A 292 -0.79 1.63 7.48
N ALA A 293 0.23 2.42 7.14
CA ALA A 293 1.35 1.98 6.32
C ALA A 293 2.19 0.90 7.02
N CYS A 294 2.44 1.05 8.33
CA CYS A 294 3.20 0.11 9.14
C CYS A 294 2.55 -1.28 9.11
N ARG A 295 1.25 -1.32 9.45
CA ARG A 295 0.46 -2.56 9.54
C ARG A 295 0.33 -3.27 8.21
N ALA A 296 0.22 -2.55 7.09
CA ALA A 296 0.04 -3.15 5.77
C ALA A 296 -1.06 -4.23 5.73
N GLY A 297 -2.14 -4.00 6.48
CA GLY A 297 -3.29 -4.91 6.60
C GLY A 297 -3.23 -5.93 7.75
N THR A 298 -2.15 -6.02 8.52
CA THR A 298 -2.09 -6.89 9.71
C THR A 298 -2.76 -6.25 10.93
N THR A 299 -3.25 -7.10 11.84
CA THR A 299 -3.83 -6.68 13.13
C THR A 299 -2.97 -7.06 14.33
N THR A 300 -1.82 -7.70 14.08
CA THR A 300 -0.86 -8.15 15.10
C THR A 300 0.09 -7.04 15.54
N ALA A 301 0.88 -7.28 16.59
CA ALA A 301 1.87 -6.34 17.09
C ALA A 301 2.90 -5.94 16.02
N LEU A 302 3.34 -6.89 15.17
CA LEU A 302 4.27 -6.66 14.08
C LEU A 302 3.62 -6.80 12.71
N ASN A 303 4.15 -6.09 11.72
CA ASN A 303 3.73 -6.11 10.32
C ASN A 303 4.02 -7.44 9.57
N SER A 304 4.75 -8.35 10.22
CA SER A 304 4.98 -9.72 9.74
C SER A 304 3.78 -10.65 9.95
N GLY A 305 2.70 -10.16 10.58
CA GLY A 305 1.56 -11.00 10.96
C GLY A 305 1.82 -11.80 12.23
N LYS A 306 2.78 -11.38 13.08
CA LYS A 306 3.16 -12.04 14.32
C LYS A 306 3.05 -11.07 15.50
N ASP A 307 2.70 -11.62 16.66
CA ASP A 307 2.76 -10.92 17.94
C ASP A 307 4.13 -11.11 18.61
N LEU A 308 4.45 -10.27 19.59
CA LEU A 308 5.67 -10.44 20.37
C LEU A 308 5.57 -11.68 21.26
N SER A 309 6.61 -12.51 21.24
CA SER A 309 6.76 -13.60 22.20
C SER A 309 7.38 -13.14 23.53
N ASN A 310 8.06 -11.99 23.51
CA ASN A 310 8.71 -11.36 24.67
C ASN A 310 8.77 -9.83 24.46
N ALA A 311 8.51 -9.06 25.52
CA ALA A 311 8.46 -7.60 25.46
C ALA A 311 9.84 -6.95 25.30
N GLU A 312 10.91 -7.63 25.69
CA GLU A 312 12.27 -7.09 25.64
C GLU A 312 13.05 -7.60 24.43
N GLU A 313 13.33 -8.90 24.38
CA GLU A 313 14.11 -9.60 23.35
C GLU A 313 13.22 -10.59 22.60
N CYS A 314 12.89 -10.30 21.35
CA CYS A 314 11.86 -10.99 20.60
C CYS A 314 12.40 -11.50 19.26
N PRO A 315 12.47 -12.82 19.01
CA PRO A 315 12.91 -13.38 17.74
C PRO A 315 12.06 -12.91 16.54
N GLU A 316 10.76 -12.68 16.73
CA GLU A 316 9.88 -12.17 15.68
C GLU A 316 10.26 -10.75 15.25
N MET A 317 10.79 -9.95 16.19
CA MET A 317 11.29 -8.59 15.94
C MET A 317 12.59 -8.60 15.14
N ASP A 318 13.44 -9.63 15.29
CA ASP A 318 14.69 -9.75 14.53
C ASP A 318 14.48 -9.86 13.02
N GLU A 319 13.32 -10.34 12.58
CA GLU A 319 13.00 -10.48 11.17
C GLU A 319 12.69 -9.14 10.49
N VAL A 320 12.08 -8.22 11.22
CA VAL A 320 11.47 -6.99 10.66
C VAL A 320 12.14 -5.70 11.13
N GLY A 321 13.01 -5.76 12.14
CA GLY A 321 13.43 -4.57 12.84
C GLY A 321 14.82 -4.57 13.45
N TRP A 322 15.41 -3.37 13.53
CA TRP A 322 16.63 -3.09 14.29
C TRP A 322 16.27 -2.46 15.63
N TYR A 323 16.44 -3.19 16.73
CA TYR A 323 16.07 -2.73 18.07
C TYR A 323 17.19 -3.02 19.06
N GLY A 324 17.02 -2.62 20.32
CA GLY A 324 18.06 -2.58 21.35
C GLY A 324 18.92 -3.85 21.50
N TYR A 325 18.39 -5.02 21.14
CA TYR A 325 19.10 -6.30 21.25
C TYR A 325 19.96 -6.66 20.03
N ASN A 326 19.53 -6.29 18.82
CA ASN A 326 20.20 -6.74 17.58
C ASN A 326 20.94 -5.63 16.83
N CYS A 327 20.89 -4.39 17.30
CA CYS A 327 21.47 -3.24 16.61
C CYS A 327 22.83 -2.77 17.12
N ASN A 328 23.31 -3.27 18.27
CA ASN A 328 24.51 -2.78 18.97
C ASN A 328 24.48 -1.27 19.32
N LYS A 329 23.29 -0.73 19.66
CA LYS A 329 23.07 0.69 20.03
C LYS A 329 23.54 1.68 18.96
N SER A 330 23.36 1.32 17.69
CA SER A 330 23.66 2.15 16.52
C SER A 330 22.57 1.93 15.48
N THR A 331 22.24 2.97 14.72
CA THR A 331 21.43 2.83 13.50
C THR A 331 22.16 1.97 12.48
N HIS A 332 21.40 1.41 11.54
CA HIS A 332 21.87 0.59 10.43
C HIS A 332 21.47 1.25 9.10
N PRO A 333 22.13 0.91 7.99
CA PRO A 333 21.65 1.30 6.68
C PRO A 333 20.20 0.86 6.48
N ILE A 334 19.40 1.73 5.86
CA ILE A 334 18.00 1.46 5.54
C ILE A 334 17.86 0.17 4.71
N GLY A 335 16.73 -0.51 4.87
CA GLY A 335 16.32 -1.61 3.99
C GLY A 335 17.02 -2.95 4.23
N GLN A 336 17.67 -3.14 5.39
CA GLN A 336 18.40 -4.37 5.70
C GLN A 336 17.56 -5.45 6.40
N LYS A 337 16.36 -5.12 6.86
CA LYS A 337 15.37 -6.06 7.41
C LYS A 337 14.27 -6.37 6.40
N LYS A 338 13.39 -7.33 6.71
CA LYS A 338 12.29 -7.66 5.81
C LYS A 338 11.30 -6.49 5.72
N PRO A 339 10.83 -6.11 4.52
CA PRO A 339 9.77 -5.13 4.38
C PRO A 339 8.41 -5.74 4.76
N ASN A 340 7.41 -4.88 4.96
CA ASN A 340 6.03 -5.31 5.14
C ASN A 340 5.31 -5.68 3.83
N LEU A 341 4.02 -6.03 3.94
CA LEU A 341 3.18 -6.39 2.79
C LEU A 341 2.91 -5.24 1.81
N LEU A 342 3.37 -4.01 2.05
CA LEU A 342 3.34 -2.91 1.08
C LEU A 342 4.74 -2.57 0.53
N GLY A 343 5.81 -3.14 1.10
CA GLY A 343 7.19 -2.86 0.68
C GLY A 343 7.91 -1.80 1.52
N PHE A 344 7.31 -1.34 2.63
CA PHE A 344 7.96 -0.42 3.56
C PHE A 344 8.97 -1.16 4.44
N TYR A 345 10.13 -0.54 4.62
CA TYR A 345 11.21 -1.05 5.46
C TYR A 345 11.33 -0.24 6.74
N ASP A 346 11.95 -0.87 7.74
CA ASP A 346 12.36 -0.24 8.99
C ASP A 346 11.19 0.40 9.77
N MET A 347 9.95 -0.09 9.57
CA MET A 347 8.77 0.36 10.32
C MET A 347 8.77 -0.08 11.80
N HIS A 348 9.76 -0.89 12.20
CA HIS A 348 9.93 -1.47 13.53
C HIS A 348 11.38 -1.28 13.97
N GLY A 349 11.73 -0.14 14.53
CA GLY A 349 13.07 0.18 15.03
C GLY A 349 13.90 1.05 14.09
N ASN A 350 15.22 0.88 14.12
CA ASN A 350 16.24 1.76 13.54
C ASN A 350 16.23 3.16 14.18
N VAL A 351 15.37 4.09 13.73
CA VAL A 351 15.10 5.35 14.43
C VAL A 351 13.60 5.55 14.65
N TYR A 352 13.25 6.25 15.74
CA TYR A 352 11.90 6.77 15.89
C TYR A 352 11.62 7.78 14.79
N GLU A 353 10.38 7.80 14.32
CA GLU A 353 9.96 8.66 13.23
C GLU A 353 8.95 9.69 13.70
N TRP A 354 9.24 10.97 13.46
CA TRP A 354 8.30 12.06 13.70
C TRP A 354 7.04 11.92 12.83
N CYS A 355 5.88 12.10 13.47
CA CYS A 355 4.59 12.30 12.80
C CYS A 355 4.15 13.77 12.89
N LEU A 356 3.21 14.16 12.04
CA LEU A 356 2.68 15.53 12.00
C LEU A 356 1.90 15.89 13.27
N ASP A 357 1.21 14.92 13.85
CA ASP A 357 0.20 15.10 14.90
C ASP A 357 0.79 15.65 16.20
N TRP A 358 0.01 16.51 16.86
CA TRP A 358 0.17 16.71 18.30
C TRP A 358 -0.23 15.43 19.02
N TYR A 359 0.47 15.11 20.11
CA TYR A 359 0.13 13.97 20.94
C TYR A 359 -1.09 14.28 21.80
N GLY A 360 -2.02 13.34 21.86
CA GLY A 360 -3.23 13.39 22.67
C GLY A 360 -3.96 12.05 22.68
N ASP A 361 -5.05 12.01 23.44
CA ASP A 361 -5.86 10.80 23.61
C ASP A 361 -6.46 10.32 22.29
N TYR A 362 -6.46 9.00 22.09
CA TYR A 362 -7.17 8.40 20.97
C TYR A 362 -8.69 8.57 21.13
N PRO A 363 -9.42 8.77 20.02
CA PRO A 363 -10.87 8.81 20.04
C PRO A 363 -11.43 7.43 20.41
N THR A 364 -12.62 7.40 21.00
CA THR A 364 -13.35 6.15 21.32
C THR A 364 -14.38 5.79 20.24
N THR A 365 -14.42 6.55 19.15
CA THR A 365 -15.36 6.37 18.03
C THR A 365 -14.62 6.38 16.70
N ALA A 366 -15.30 5.93 15.64
CA ALA A 366 -14.72 5.95 14.30
C ALA A 366 -14.42 7.38 13.84
N VAL A 367 -13.24 7.58 13.24
CA VAL A 367 -12.79 8.88 12.71
C VAL A 367 -12.39 8.77 11.25
N VAL A 368 -12.46 9.89 10.54
CA VAL A 368 -12.14 10.02 9.13
C VAL A 368 -11.01 11.04 8.97
N ASP A 369 -9.94 10.65 8.29
CA ASP A 369 -8.72 11.45 8.04
C ASP A 369 -8.19 12.21 9.29
N PRO A 370 -8.00 11.54 10.44
CA PRO A 370 -7.60 12.22 11.68
C PRO A 370 -6.21 12.88 11.55
N THR A 371 -6.04 13.99 12.24
CA THR A 371 -4.79 14.80 12.25
C THR A 371 -4.26 15.07 13.66
N GLY A 372 -4.76 14.31 14.63
CA GLY A 372 -4.55 14.56 16.05
C GLY A 372 -5.26 15.83 16.54
N PRO A 373 -5.03 16.22 17.80
CA PRO A 373 -5.53 17.47 18.36
C PRO A 373 -4.98 18.71 17.62
N GLU A 374 -5.76 19.78 17.57
CA GLU A 374 -5.35 21.05 16.92
C GLU A 374 -4.12 21.69 17.59
N THR A 375 -3.97 21.50 18.90
CA THR A 375 -2.86 22.05 19.71
C THR A 375 -2.35 21.01 20.68
N GLY A 376 -1.06 21.07 21.02
CA GLY A 376 -0.45 20.22 22.03
C GLY A 376 0.89 20.75 22.50
N GLU A 377 1.47 20.06 23.48
CA GLU A 377 2.82 20.34 24.01
C GLU A 377 3.88 19.43 23.35
N TYR A 378 3.50 18.19 23.02
CA TYR A 378 4.38 17.16 22.51
C TYR A 378 3.91 16.65 21.15
N ARG A 379 4.83 16.32 20.25
CA ARG A 379 4.55 15.69 18.95
C ARG A 379 4.65 14.18 19.05
N VAL A 380 3.95 13.47 18.17
CA VAL A 380 3.95 12.01 18.11
C VAL A 380 5.24 11.49 17.45
N ASN A 381 5.81 10.41 18.01
CA ASN A 381 6.80 9.56 17.32
C ASN A 381 6.35 8.10 17.29
N ARG A 382 6.72 7.40 16.21
CA ARG A 382 6.36 6.00 15.97
C ARG A 382 7.57 5.14 15.60
N GLY A 383 7.39 3.82 15.65
CA GLY A 383 8.34 2.84 15.09
C GLY A 383 9.34 2.25 16.08
N GLY A 384 9.71 2.97 17.14
CA GLY A 384 10.79 2.53 18.02
C GLY A 384 12.17 2.81 17.43
N SER A 385 13.25 2.38 18.09
CA SER A 385 14.61 2.60 17.59
C SER A 385 15.59 1.52 18.05
N CYS A 386 16.82 1.63 17.58
CA CYS A 386 17.98 0.88 18.06
C CYS A 386 18.28 1.01 19.57
N PHE A 387 17.57 1.87 20.32
CA PHE A 387 17.77 2.03 21.76
C PHE A 387 16.63 1.44 22.58
N ASN A 388 15.63 0.88 21.92
CA ASN A 388 14.41 0.43 22.56
C ASN A 388 14.28 -1.09 22.55
N TYR A 389 13.58 -1.59 23.56
CA TYR A 389 13.11 -2.96 23.65
C TYR A 389 12.00 -3.24 22.62
N ALA A 390 11.74 -4.52 22.35
CA ALA A 390 10.79 -4.94 21.31
C ALA A 390 9.39 -4.34 21.50
N ASN A 391 8.92 -4.21 22.75
CA ASN A 391 7.61 -3.65 23.09
C ASN A 391 7.41 -2.20 22.65
N PHE A 392 8.49 -1.44 22.47
CA PHE A 392 8.46 -0.05 22.02
C PHE A 392 8.54 0.11 20.51
N CYS A 393 8.67 -1.00 19.78
CA CYS A 393 8.79 -1.00 18.34
C CYS A 393 7.58 -1.63 17.65
N ARG A 394 6.47 -1.86 18.37
CA ARG A 394 5.25 -2.44 17.80
C ARG A 394 4.56 -1.44 16.88
N SER A 395 3.67 -1.94 16.03
CA SER A 395 2.86 -1.11 15.12
C SER A 395 2.02 -0.08 15.88
N ALA A 396 1.47 -0.46 17.03
CA ALA A 396 0.61 0.40 17.86
C ALA A 396 1.38 1.31 18.83
N THR A 397 2.67 1.03 19.09
CA THR A 397 3.42 1.84 20.03
C THR A 397 3.51 3.26 19.50
N ARG A 398 3.18 4.20 20.39
CA ARG A 398 3.34 5.62 20.20
C ARG A 398 4.08 6.20 21.40
N ILE A 399 4.94 7.17 21.15
CA ILE A 399 5.50 8.01 22.21
C ILE A 399 5.27 9.47 21.87
N SER A 400 5.51 10.34 22.84
CA SER A 400 5.46 11.78 22.66
C SER A 400 6.80 12.41 23.02
N SER A 401 7.17 13.46 22.31
CA SER A 401 8.41 14.19 22.58
C SER A 401 8.25 15.68 22.30
N ASP A 402 9.04 16.49 23.02
CA ASP A 402 9.06 17.94 22.82
C ASP A 402 9.56 18.20 21.39
N PRO A 403 8.87 19.05 20.60
CA PRO A 403 9.27 19.29 19.21
C PRO A 403 10.69 19.86 19.06
N SER A 404 11.26 20.45 20.12
CA SER A 404 12.64 20.95 20.16
C SER A 404 13.70 19.88 20.44
N TYR A 405 13.31 18.66 20.82
CA TYR A 405 14.25 17.59 21.12
C TYR A 405 14.89 17.01 19.86
N ASP A 406 16.23 16.98 19.86
CA ASP A 406 17.07 16.27 18.91
C ASP A 406 17.81 15.14 19.65
N LYS A 407 17.30 13.91 19.55
CA LYS A 407 17.98 12.72 20.09
C LYS A 407 18.68 11.94 18.98
N ASP A 408 19.65 11.16 19.39
CA ASP A 408 20.46 10.25 18.57
C ASP A 408 19.65 9.16 17.87
N PHE A 409 18.38 9.03 18.20
CA PHE A 409 17.45 8.05 17.66
C PHE A 409 16.16 8.66 17.07
N PHE A 410 16.11 9.99 16.86
CA PHE A 410 14.99 10.64 16.17
C PHE A 410 15.34 10.98 14.72
N GLY A 411 14.65 10.33 13.79
CA GLY A 411 14.60 10.65 12.37
C GLY A 411 13.15 10.86 11.91
N PHE A 412 12.89 10.60 10.63
CA PHE A 412 11.56 10.74 10.04
C PHE A 412 11.52 10.06 8.67
N ARG A 413 10.30 9.82 8.18
CA ARG A 413 10.03 9.55 6.77
C ARG A 413 9.07 10.60 6.21
N VAL A 414 9.07 10.75 4.89
CA VAL A 414 8.30 11.80 4.19
C VAL A 414 7.02 11.20 3.62
N ALA A 415 5.91 11.91 3.74
CA ALA A 415 4.69 11.67 2.97
C ALA A 415 4.56 12.71 1.85
N LEU A 416 4.00 12.31 0.71
CA LEU A 416 3.44 13.21 -0.31
C LEU A 416 1.93 13.00 -0.25
N ALA A 417 1.24 13.96 0.36
CA ALA A 417 -0.16 13.83 0.74
C ALA A 417 -0.98 15.05 0.27
N PRO A 418 -2.31 14.91 0.14
CA PRO A 418 -3.19 16.05 -0.15
C PRO A 418 -3.00 17.17 0.88
N VAL A 419 -2.98 18.41 0.40
CA VAL A 419 -2.97 19.60 1.26
C VAL A 419 -4.27 19.62 2.07
N LYS A 420 -4.14 19.86 3.38
CA LYS A 420 -5.26 19.84 4.32
C LYS A 420 -5.88 21.21 4.54
#